data_AF-H9FES4-F1
#
_entry.id   AF-H9FES4-F1
#
_cell.length_a   1.000
_cell.length_b   1.000
_cell.length_c   1.000
_cell.angle_alpha   90.00
_cell.angle_beta   90.00
_cell.angle_gamma   90.00
#
_symmetry.space_group_name_H-M   'P 1'
#
loop_
_entity.id
_entity.type
_entity.pdbx_description
1 polymer ?
#
loop_
_entity_poly.entity_id
_entity_poly.type
_entity_poly.pdbx_seq_one_letter_code
_entity_poly.pdbx_strand_id
1 'polypeptide(L)'
;ERRCFAHYLAVQTLQIDVWDGDSLLLIGSAAVQMKHLLRQGRPAVQASHELEVVATEYEQDTMVVSGDVLGFGRVKPIGVHSVVKGRLHLTLANVGHLCEQKVRGCSTLPPSRSR
;
A
#
# COMPACT_ATOMS: atom_id res chain seq x y z
N GLU A 1 -17.68 -13.34 0.08
CA GLU A 1 -16.91 -12.24 0.71
C GLU A 1 -15.58 -12.66 1.35
N ARG A 2 -15.55 -13.51 2.40
CA ARG A 2 -14.29 -13.88 3.10
C ARG A 2 -13.17 -14.45 2.20
N ARG A 3 -13.53 -15.30 1.23
CA ARG A 3 -12.55 -15.85 0.26
C ARG A 3 -11.98 -14.76 -0.65
N CYS A 4 -12.78 -13.78 -1.05
CA CYS A 4 -12.33 -12.66 -1.88
C CYS A 4 -11.37 -11.76 -1.10
N PHE A 5 -11.66 -11.50 0.18
CA PHE A 5 -10.76 -10.71 1.04
C PHE A 5 -9.41 -11.40 1.29
N ALA A 6 -9.43 -12.70 1.60
CA ALA A 6 -8.19 -13.45 1.78
C ALA A 6 -7.37 -13.49 0.47
N HIS A 7 -8.02 -13.68 -0.67
CA HIS A 7 -7.35 -13.64 -1.97
C HIS A 7 -6.77 -12.26 -2.28
N TYR A 8 -7.51 -11.19 -1.97
CA TYR A 8 -7.02 -9.81 -2.09
C TYR A 8 -5.75 -9.60 -1.29
N LEU A 9 -5.74 -9.97 0.01
CA LEU A 9 -4.53 -9.87 0.84
C LEU A 9 -3.37 -10.70 0.30
N ALA A 10 -3.64 -11.85 -0.32
CA ALA A 10 -2.59 -12.72 -0.85
C ALA A 10 -1.90 -12.14 -2.11
N VAL A 11 -2.63 -11.40 -2.94
CA VAL A 11 -2.18 -10.98 -4.27
C VAL A 11 -1.78 -9.50 -4.32
N GLN A 12 -2.43 -8.66 -3.52
CA GLN A 12 -2.31 -7.21 -3.66
C GLN A 12 -1.15 -6.61 -2.86
N THR A 13 -0.72 -5.46 -3.34
CA THR A 13 0.32 -4.63 -2.72
C THR A 13 -0.31 -3.32 -2.28
N LEU A 14 -0.08 -2.92 -1.04
CA LEU A 14 -0.46 -1.62 -0.53
C LEU A 14 0.57 -0.60 -1.01
N GLN A 15 0.12 0.32 -1.86
CA GLN A 15 0.89 1.48 -2.31
C GLN A 15 0.60 2.66 -1.39
N ILE A 16 1.65 3.38 -1.02
CA ILE A 16 1.60 4.51 -0.09
C ILE A 16 2.36 5.65 -0.72
N ASP A 17 1.65 6.74 -1.03
CA ASP A 17 2.26 7.96 -1.53
C ASP A 17 2.51 8.91 -0.35
N VAL A 18 3.73 9.44 -0.28
CA VAL A 18 4.17 10.37 0.75
C VAL A 18 4.24 11.76 0.16
N TRP A 19 3.49 12.69 0.73
CA TRP A 19 3.33 14.05 0.25
C TRP A 19 3.90 15.04 1.26
N ASP A 20 4.46 16.12 0.76
CA ASP A 20 4.83 17.26 1.59
C ASP A 20 3.55 18.02 2.00
N GLY A 21 3.40 18.30 3.29
CA GLY A 21 2.17 18.89 3.84
C GLY A 21 1.94 20.35 3.45
N ASP A 22 3.01 21.09 3.16
CA ASP A 22 2.95 22.51 2.86
C ASP A 22 2.82 22.75 1.35
N SER A 23 3.68 22.12 0.55
CA SER A 23 3.69 22.28 -0.91
C SER A 23 2.71 21.37 -1.65
N LEU A 24 2.17 20.35 -0.99
CA LEU A 24 1.34 19.30 -1.58
C LEU A 24 2.02 18.57 -2.75
N LEU A 25 3.35 18.57 -2.78
CA LEU A 25 4.13 17.84 -3.78
C LEU A 25 4.40 16.42 -3.30
N LEU A 26 4.41 15.48 -4.26
CA LEU A 26 4.80 14.10 -4.00
C LEU A 26 6.28 14.04 -3.65
N ILE A 27 6.59 13.61 -2.43
CA ILE A 27 7.96 13.33 -2.00
C ILE A 27 8.42 12.02 -2.62
N GLY A 28 7.58 10.99 -2.61
CA GLY A 28 7.85 9.67 -3.19
C GLY A 28 6.82 8.64 -2.74
N SER A 29 7.03 7.38 -3.11
CA SER A 29 6.11 6.29 -2.83
C SER A 29 6.81 5.09 -2.19
N ALA A 30 6.06 4.33 -1.41
CA ALA A 30 6.49 3.07 -0.80
C ALA A 30 5.43 1.98 -1.06
N ALA A 31 5.87 0.72 -1.12
CA ALA A 31 5.01 -0.41 -1.45
C ALA A 31 5.25 -1.59 -0.49
N VAL A 32 4.18 -2.23 -0.04
CA VAL A 32 4.26 -3.42 0.82
C VAL A 32 3.27 -4.51 0.42
N GLN A 33 3.75 -5.76 0.32
CA GLN A 33 2.90 -6.89 -0.02
C GLN A 33 1.98 -7.25 1.15
N MET A 34 0.67 -7.41 0.88
CA MET A 34 -0.32 -7.63 1.93
C MET A 34 -0.39 -9.09 2.42
N LYS A 35 0.35 -10.02 1.80
CA LYS A 35 0.29 -11.47 2.10
C LYS A 35 0.63 -11.80 3.55
N HIS A 36 1.41 -10.95 4.22
CA HIS A 36 1.77 -11.10 5.63
C HIS A 36 0.57 -10.87 6.58
N LEU A 37 -0.54 -10.33 6.07
CA LEU A 37 -1.80 -10.15 6.79
C LEU A 37 -2.74 -11.35 6.68
N LEU A 38 -2.34 -12.42 5.98
CA LEU A 38 -3.10 -13.67 5.99
C LEU A 38 -3.02 -14.30 7.37
N ARG A 39 -4.18 -14.40 8.04
CA ARG A 39 -4.25 -14.95 9.40
C ARG A 39 -3.89 -16.44 9.47
N GLN A 40 -4.07 -17.20 8.39
CA GLN A 40 -3.79 -18.65 8.35
C GLN A 40 -4.37 -19.43 9.55
N GLY A 41 -5.60 -19.10 9.95
CA GLY A 41 -6.26 -19.73 11.10
C GLY A 41 -6.00 -19.05 12.46
N ARG A 42 -5.08 -18.09 12.54
CA ARG A 42 -4.83 -17.32 13.76
C ARG A 42 -5.96 -16.31 14.03
N PRO A 43 -6.23 -15.96 15.31
CA PRO A 43 -7.20 -14.92 15.65
C PRO A 43 -6.76 -13.53 15.16
N ALA A 44 -5.46 -13.25 15.21
CA ALA A 44 -4.88 -12.01 14.70
C ALA A 44 -3.46 -12.26 14.16
N VAL A 45 -3.01 -11.41 13.24
CA VAL A 45 -1.63 -11.33 12.75
C VAL A 45 -1.21 -9.87 12.68
N GLN A 46 0.06 -9.61 12.96
CA GLN A 46 0.70 -8.31 12.84
C GLN A 46 2.03 -8.48 12.08
N ALA A 47 2.36 -7.52 11.25
CA ALA A 47 3.63 -7.45 10.53
C ALA A 47 4.18 -6.02 10.59
N SER A 48 5.48 -5.91 10.87
CA SER A 48 6.20 -4.64 10.89
C SER A 48 7.21 -4.62 9.74
N HIS A 49 7.26 -3.50 9.03
CA HIS A 49 8.06 -3.31 7.84
C HIS A 49 8.80 -1.97 7.92
N GLU A 50 10.01 -1.97 7.42
CA GLU A 50 10.78 -0.76 7.13
C GLU A 50 10.88 -0.64 5.62
N LEU A 51 10.30 0.43 5.07
CA LEU A 51 10.13 0.64 3.65
C LEU A 51 10.91 1.88 3.22
N GLU A 52 11.58 1.81 2.08
CA GLU A 52 12.20 2.99 1.48
C GLU A 52 11.14 3.78 0.71
N VAL A 53 11.11 5.10 0.93
CA VAL A 53 10.29 6.02 0.15
C VAL A 53 11.12 6.42 -1.06
N VAL A 54 10.70 6.01 -2.26
CA VAL A 54 11.45 6.17 -3.50
C VAL A 54 10.76 7.19 -4.40
N ALA A 55 11.55 8.03 -5.06
CA ALA A 55 11.07 8.99 -6.05
C ALA A 55 11.89 8.91 -7.33
N THR A 56 11.31 9.32 -8.44
CA THR A 56 12.00 9.44 -9.72
C THR A 56 12.49 10.87 -9.88
N GLU A 57 13.80 11.05 -9.99
CA GLU A 57 14.43 12.33 -10.30
C GLU A 57 14.86 12.40 -11.76
N TYR A 58 14.74 13.59 -12.32
CA TYR A 58 15.13 13.92 -13.67
C TYR A 58 16.32 14.86 -13.61
N GLU A 59 17.51 14.39 -14.01
CA GLU A 59 18.64 15.27 -14.26
C GLU A 59 18.43 15.97 -15.59
N GLN A 60 18.07 17.25 -15.50
CA GLN A 60 18.12 18.16 -16.63
C GLN A 60 19.43 18.96 -16.51
N ASP A 61 20.43 18.62 -17.32
CA ASP A 61 21.66 19.41 -17.48
C ASP A 61 21.21 20.86 -17.71
N THR A 62 21.32 21.70 -16.67
CA THR A 62 20.91 23.11 -16.72
C THR A 62 22.02 23.89 -17.42
N MET A 63 22.32 23.55 -18.68
CA MET A 63 23.12 24.41 -19.55
C MET A 63 22.22 25.53 -20.05
N VAL A 64 22.01 26.54 -19.19
CA VAL A 64 21.61 27.86 -19.66
C VAL A 64 22.75 28.39 -20.53
N VAL A 65 22.48 28.49 -21.82
CA VAL A 65 23.06 29.40 -22.82
C VAL A 65 24.54 29.78 -22.58
N SER A 66 25.43 29.12 -23.30
CA SER A 66 26.61 29.81 -23.85
C SER A 66 26.58 29.59 -25.34
N GLY A 67 26.29 30.66 -26.08
CA GLY A 67 26.13 30.62 -27.51
C GLY A 67 27.39 30.11 -28.20
N ASP A 68 27.23 29.08 -29.02
CA ASP A 68 28.04 28.94 -30.21
C ASP A 68 27.26 28.20 -31.29
N VAL A 69 27.09 28.85 -32.45
CA VAL A 69 26.13 28.49 -33.52
C VAL A 69 26.71 27.43 -34.48
N LEU A 70 27.73 26.67 -34.08
CA LEU A 70 28.50 25.83 -35.03
C LEU A 70 28.73 24.36 -34.61
N GLY A 71 27.95 23.83 -33.67
CA GLY A 71 28.06 22.42 -33.25
C GLY A 71 26.74 21.66 -33.37
N PHE A 72 26.72 20.60 -34.17
CA PHE A 72 25.62 19.66 -34.35
C PHE A 72 24.77 19.45 -33.08
N GLY A 73 23.47 19.77 -33.18
CA GLY A 73 22.49 19.64 -32.11
C GLY A 73 22.37 18.20 -31.61
N ARG A 74 23.18 17.85 -30.61
CA ARG A 74 23.12 16.57 -29.93
C ARG A 74 22.24 16.75 -28.70
N VAL A 75 20.96 16.43 -28.84
CA VAL A 75 20.04 16.35 -27.70
C VAL A 75 20.57 15.24 -26.77
N LYS A 76 21.04 15.62 -25.57
CA LYS A 76 21.32 14.64 -24.53
C LYS A 76 19.99 14.12 -23.97
N PRO A 77 19.82 12.80 -23.81
CA PRO A 77 18.63 12.27 -23.16
C PRO A 77 18.59 12.72 -21.70
N ILE A 78 17.39 13.03 -21.21
CA ILE A 78 17.15 13.37 -19.80
C ILE A 78 17.51 12.13 -18.97
N GLY A 79 18.40 12.30 -18.00
CA GLY A 79 18.77 11.24 -17.08
C GLY A 79 17.63 11.00 -16.10
N VAL A 80 16.96 9.85 -16.20
CA VAL A 80 15.91 9.46 -15.24
C VAL A 80 16.49 8.43 -14.29
N HIS A 81 16.46 8.72 -13.00
CA HIS A 81 16.95 7.80 -11.98
C HIS A 81 16.06 7.79 -10.75
N SER A 82 16.03 6.66 -10.04
CA SER A 82 15.28 6.53 -8.79
C SER A 82 16.18 6.84 -7.60
N VAL A 83 15.65 7.62 -6.66
CA VAL A 83 16.35 8.03 -5.44
C VAL A 83 15.53 7.68 -4.20
N VAL A 84 16.22 7.32 -3.12
CA VAL A 84 15.59 7.12 -1.81
C VAL A 84 15.48 8.47 -1.10
N LYS A 85 14.25 8.87 -0.80
CA LYS A 85 13.91 10.13 -0.12
C LYS A 85 13.79 9.98 1.40
N GLY A 86 13.58 8.76 1.90
CA GLY A 86 13.45 8.52 3.33
C GLY A 86 13.07 7.07 3.67
N ARG A 87 12.78 6.83 4.94
CA ARG A 87 12.36 5.52 5.47
C ARG A 87 11.00 5.63 6.17
N LEU A 88 10.11 4.69 5.86
CA LEU A 88 8.78 4.55 6.45
C LEU A 88 8.73 3.28 7.29
N HIS A 89 8.58 3.44 8.60
CA HIS A 89 8.33 2.34 9.52
C HIS A 89 6.82 2.13 9.64
N LEU A 90 6.32 0.99 9.14
CA LEU A 90 4.90 0.68 9.06
C LEU A 90 4.60 -0.61 9.82
N THR A 91 3.57 -0.57 10.66
CA THR A 91 3.01 -1.78 11.29
C THR A 91 1.57 -1.98 10.83
N LEU A 92 1.29 -3.16 10.27
CA LEU A 92 -0.02 -3.56 9.79
C LEU A 92 -0.53 -4.74 10.60
N ALA A 93 -1.83 -4.76 10.89
CA ALA A 93 -2.45 -5.87 11.61
C ALA A 93 -3.79 -6.26 10.98
N ASN A 94 -4.07 -7.56 10.98
CA ASN A 94 -5.37 -8.11 10.61
C ASN A 94 -5.92 -8.86 11.82
N VAL A 95 -6.82 -8.19 12.55
CA VAL A 95 -7.46 -8.70 13.75
C VAL A 95 -8.82 -9.28 13.37
N GLY A 96 -9.01 -10.58 13.59
CA GLY A 96 -10.31 -11.21 13.44
C GLY A 96 -11.22 -10.83 14.60
N HIS A 97 -12.46 -10.45 14.31
CA HIS A 97 -13.50 -10.35 15.33
C HIS A 97 -14.19 -11.70 15.49
N LEU A 98 -14.49 -12.09 16.74
CA LEU A 98 -15.44 -13.18 16.96
C LEU A 98 -16.78 -12.68 16.42
N CYS A 99 -17.32 -13.35 15.40
CA CYS A 99 -18.71 -13.13 15.02
C CYS A 99 -19.52 -13.37 16.30
N GLU A 100 -20.24 -12.37 16.81
CA GLU A 100 -21.11 -12.55 17.96
C GLU A 100 -21.88 -13.84 17.74
N GLN A 101 -21.70 -14.82 18.62
CA GLN A 101 -22.46 -16.05 18.55
C GLN A 101 -23.90 -15.59 18.68
N LYS A 102 -24.64 -15.60 17.57
CA LYS A 102 -26.09 -15.53 17.59
C LYS A 102 -26.47 -16.66 18.54
N VAL A 103 -26.81 -16.32 19.78
CA VAL A 103 -27.24 -17.28 20.78
C VAL A 103 -28.25 -18.13 20.04
N ARG A 104 -27.93 -19.41 19.82
CA ARG A 104 -28.93 -20.38 19.41
C ARG A 104 -29.83 -20.51 20.62
N GLY A 105 -30.70 -19.52 20.82
CA GLY A 105 -31.95 -19.70 21.50
C GLY A 105 -32.63 -20.77 20.69
N CYS A 106 -32.58 -21.99 21.23
CA CYS A 106 -33.47 -23.04 20.85
C CYS A 106 -34.87 -22.43 20.90
N SER A 107 -35.39 -22.02 19.75
CA SER A 107 -36.80 -21.70 19.60
C SER A 107 -37.52 -23.05 19.62
N THR A 108 -37.59 -23.67 20.79
CA THR A 108 -38.64 -24.63 21.11
C THR A 108 -39.94 -23.86 21.02
N LEU A 109 -40.49 -23.80 19.81
CA LEU A 109 -41.89 -23.43 19.63
C LEU A 109 -42.69 -24.41 20.51
N PRO A 110 -43.57 -23.93 21.40
CA PRO A 110 -44.42 -24.82 22.17
C PRO A 110 -45.29 -25.64 21.21
N PRO A 111 -45.59 -26.91 21.52
CA PRO A 111 -46.34 -27.77 20.64
C PRO A 111 -47.71 -27.16 20.34
N SER A 112 -48.06 -27.08 19.05
CA SER A 112 -49.36 -26.60 18.58
C SER A 112 -50.47 -27.49 19.14
N ARG A 113 -51.27 -26.98 20.07
CA ARG A 113 -52.50 -27.63 20.52
C ARG A 113 -53.65 -27.18 19.63
N SER A 114 -53.95 -27.93 18.58
CA SER A 114 -55.26 -27.86 17.90
C SER A 114 -56.18 -28.93 18.50
N ARG A 115 -57.33 -28.50 19.02
CA ARG A 115 -58.49 -29.34 19.30
C ARG A 115 -59.38 -29.40 18.08
#